data_AF-I1Q5L6-F1
#
_entry.id   AF-I1Q5L6-F1
#
_cell.length_a   1.000
_cell.length_b   1.000
_cell.length_c   1.000
_cell.angle_alpha   90.00
_cell.angle_beta   90.00
_cell.angle_gamma   90.00
#
_symmetry.space_group_name_H-M   'P 1'
#
loop_
_entity.id
_entity.type
_entity.pdbx_description
1 polymer ?
#
loop_
_entity_poly.entity_id
_entity_poly.type
_entity_poly.pdbx_seq_one_letter_code
_entity_poly.pdbx_strand_id
1 'polypeptide(L)'
;GSDLKSVKSPQSVSVKKRRDPGETGKKSTADSNGENGAVAPVGLLGGENKPKDKDEIVLLREQIEELQKTLLEKEEALKSAESLVGEMNTLYSTVDELRRQVADKEGLIKSINSQLHNAKIMLADKQASLEKLEWEVKTSNKKVEDLQGDVSNMEFEIGSLMALFEKISENVSGELQDGSLPSSFELEALQSTSEIDKIEVEKIEQEAVTYAEALAAARENPNEEQLNIAAEARLRLQVLVL
;
A
#
# COMPACT_ATOMS: atom_id res chain seq x y z
N GLY A 1 27.51 13.55 -20.63
CA GLY A 1 28.49 13.55 -19.54
C GLY A 1 28.65 12.13 -19.04
N SER A 2 29.89 11.68 -19.00
CA SER A 2 30.41 10.36 -18.65
C SER A 2 29.94 9.75 -17.32
N ASP A 3 29.44 8.53 -17.40
CA ASP A 3 29.93 7.29 -16.79
C ASP A 3 30.96 7.29 -15.62
N LEU A 4 30.78 6.28 -14.75
CA LEU A 4 31.71 5.59 -13.83
C LEU A 4 31.71 5.86 -12.30
N LYS A 5 31.49 4.75 -11.57
CA LYS A 5 32.13 4.28 -10.31
C LYS A 5 31.68 4.97 -9.00
N SER A 6 31.48 4.30 -7.86
CA SER A 6 32.01 3.02 -7.37
C SER A 6 31.19 2.47 -6.19
N VAL A 7 31.15 1.14 -6.14
CA VAL A 7 30.82 0.26 -5.02
C VAL A 7 31.75 0.50 -3.83
N LYS A 8 31.21 0.59 -2.60
CA LYS A 8 31.95 0.23 -1.37
C LYS A 8 31.05 -0.42 -0.32
N SER A 9 31.44 -1.63 0.05
CA SER A 9 30.85 -2.56 1.01
C SER A 9 31.08 -2.13 2.48
N PRO A 10 30.23 -2.57 3.43
CA PRO A 10 30.41 -2.30 4.85
C PRO A 10 31.51 -3.17 5.48
N GLN A 11 32.35 -2.55 6.30
CA GLN A 11 33.55 -3.15 6.87
C GLN A 11 33.30 -3.65 8.31
N SER A 12 33.48 -4.96 8.48
CA SER A 12 33.99 -5.73 9.63
C SER A 12 33.48 -5.48 11.06
N VAL A 13 32.84 -6.54 11.56
CA VAL A 13 32.55 -6.89 12.96
C VAL A 13 33.86 -7.11 13.75
N SER A 14 33.93 -6.59 14.98
CA SER A 14 35.01 -6.90 15.94
C SER A 14 34.42 -7.55 17.19
N VAL A 15 34.34 -8.88 17.19
CA VAL A 15 34.06 -9.72 18.36
C VAL A 15 35.35 -9.86 19.17
N LYS A 16 35.40 -9.31 20.39
CA LYS A 16 36.50 -9.59 21.35
C LYS A 16 36.01 -10.48 22.49
N LYS A 17 36.32 -11.76 22.24
CA LYS A 17 36.30 -12.99 23.03
C LYS A 17 36.52 -12.83 24.55
N ARG A 18 35.54 -13.28 25.32
CA ARG A 18 35.67 -13.75 26.72
C ARG A 18 36.71 -14.87 26.79
N ARG A 19 37.50 -14.91 27.87
CA ARG A 19 38.41 -16.01 28.22
C ARG A 19 38.08 -16.49 29.63
N ASP A 20 37.34 -17.58 29.71
CA ASP A 20 37.56 -18.76 30.57
C ASP A 20 36.56 -19.84 30.11
N PRO A 21 36.86 -21.16 30.11
CA PRO A 21 37.10 -21.92 31.34
C PRO A 21 38.12 -23.08 31.22
N GLY A 22 38.62 -23.56 32.36
CA GLY A 22 39.45 -24.77 32.44
C GLY A 22 39.26 -25.51 33.76
N GLU A 23 38.10 -26.14 33.94
CA GLU A 23 37.82 -27.13 34.97
C GLU A 23 38.46 -28.48 34.58
N THR A 24 39.38 -29.02 35.38
CA THR A 24 39.65 -30.47 35.39
C THR A 24 39.94 -30.95 36.80
N GLY A 25 38.99 -31.69 37.36
CA GLY A 25 39.23 -32.59 38.48
C GLY A 25 39.49 -34.01 37.98
N LYS A 26 40.50 -34.69 38.56
CA LYS A 26 40.42 -36.02 39.21
C LYS A 26 41.79 -36.72 39.28
N LYS A 27 42.12 -37.18 40.51
CA LYS A 27 42.74 -38.46 40.96
C LYS A 27 43.94 -39.03 40.14
N SER A 28 45.04 -39.54 40.70
CA SER A 28 45.18 -40.46 41.85
C SER A 28 46.67 -40.67 42.22
N THR A 29 46.89 -41.21 43.44
CA THR A 29 48.01 -42.10 43.92
C THR A 29 49.43 -41.52 43.96
N ALA A 30 49.98 -41.22 45.15
CA ALA A 30 50.60 -42.12 46.15
C ALA A 30 52.02 -42.56 45.75
N ASP A 31 53.05 -42.01 46.43
CA ASP A 31 54.03 -42.80 47.17
C ASP A 31 55.00 -41.94 48.02
N SER A 32 55.20 -42.46 49.24
CA SER A 32 56.29 -42.32 50.23
C SER A 32 57.33 -41.19 50.16
N ASN A 33 57.42 -40.41 51.25
CA ASN A 33 58.57 -40.35 52.19
C ASN A 33 58.19 -39.29 53.26
N GLY A 34 58.10 -39.55 54.55
CA GLY A 34 59.08 -40.25 55.35
C GLY A 34 60.04 -39.24 56.00
N GLU A 35 59.54 -38.25 56.77
CA GLU A 35 60.38 -37.65 57.81
C GLU A 35 59.54 -37.11 58.97
N ASN A 36 59.70 -37.78 60.11
CA ASN A 36 59.14 -37.46 61.40
C ASN A 36 59.88 -36.26 61.98
N GLY A 37 59.33 -35.06 61.81
CA GLY A 37 59.75 -33.85 62.50
C GLY A 37 59.06 -33.74 63.87
N ALA A 38 59.84 -33.93 64.92
CA ALA A 38 59.44 -34.01 66.32
C ALA A 38 58.37 -33.01 66.78
N VAL A 39 57.28 -33.55 67.34
CA VAL A 39 56.37 -32.83 68.24
C VAL A 39 57.13 -32.52 69.52
N ALA A 40 57.60 -31.29 69.67
CA ALA A 40 58.00 -30.78 70.98
C ALA A 40 56.73 -30.51 71.81
N PRO A 41 56.56 -31.09 73.00
CA PRO A 41 55.49 -30.69 73.88
C PRO A 41 55.82 -29.29 74.39
N VAL A 42 55.03 -28.30 73.98
CA VAL A 42 55.07 -26.95 74.55
C VAL A 42 54.74 -27.09 76.03
N GLY A 43 55.78 -26.99 76.85
CA GLY A 43 55.68 -27.04 78.30
C GLY A 43 54.76 -25.94 78.80
N LEU A 44 53.73 -26.38 79.51
CA LEU A 44 52.91 -25.56 80.38
C LEU A 44 53.80 -24.94 81.47
N LEU A 45 54.10 -23.64 81.34
CA LEU A 45 54.60 -22.76 82.40
C LEU A 45 53.69 -21.53 82.33
N GLY A 46 52.77 -21.24 83.25
CA GLY A 46 52.76 -21.60 84.67
C GLY A 46 53.63 -20.64 85.48
N GLY A 47 53.47 -19.32 85.30
CA GLY A 47 54.07 -18.33 86.18
C GLY A 47 54.09 -16.92 85.61
N GLU A 48 53.59 -15.95 86.40
CA GLU A 48 53.67 -14.49 86.23
C GLU A 48 52.63 -13.81 85.32
N ASN A 49 51.41 -13.66 85.85
CA ASN A 49 50.45 -12.67 85.36
C ASN A 49 51.01 -11.24 85.57
N LYS A 50 51.68 -10.66 84.56
CA LYS A 50 51.97 -9.23 84.54
C LYS A 50 50.67 -8.43 84.34
N PRO A 51 50.51 -7.26 84.98
CA PRO A 51 49.37 -6.38 84.73
C PRO A 51 49.27 -5.93 83.27
N LYS A 52 50.40 -5.87 82.54
CA LYS A 52 50.47 -5.44 81.13
C LYS A 52 49.72 -6.36 80.15
N ASP A 53 49.76 -7.67 80.35
CA ASP A 53 49.11 -8.63 79.45
C ASP A 53 47.58 -8.58 79.60
N LYS A 54 47.09 -8.21 80.79
CA LYS A 54 45.66 -8.02 81.05
C LYS A 54 45.13 -6.76 80.38
N ASP A 55 45.89 -5.66 80.44
CA ASP A 55 45.53 -4.40 79.79
C ASP A 55 45.52 -4.56 78.25
N GLU A 56 46.47 -5.31 77.69
CA GLU A 56 46.49 -5.65 76.26
C GLU A 56 45.28 -6.50 75.84
N ILE A 57 44.89 -7.48 76.66
CA ILE A 57 43.68 -8.27 76.42
C ILE A 57 42.42 -7.40 76.43
N VAL A 58 42.36 -6.38 77.29
CA VAL A 58 41.23 -5.43 77.33
C VAL A 58 41.20 -4.57 76.06
N LEU A 59 42.33 -4.04 75.62
CA LEU A 59 42.43 -3.27 74.38
C LEU A 59 42.05 -4.09 73.14
N LEU A 60 42.51 -5.35 73.06
CA LEU A 60 42.14 -6.25 71.97
C LEU A 60 40.64 -6.57 71.95
N ARG A 61 40.00 -6.70 73.12
CA ARG A 61 38.55 -6.90 73.22
C ARG A 61 37.78 -5.69 72.71
N GLU A 62 38.20 -4.48 73.10
CA GLU A 62 37.58 -3.24 72.62
C GLU A 62 37.75 -3.07 71.10
N GLN A 63 38.92 -3.42 70.55
CA GLN A 63 39.13 -3.45 69.10
C GLN A 63 38.25 -4.48 68.39
N ILE A 64 38.06 -5.66 68.97
CA ILE A 64 37.15 -6.69 68.42
C ILE A 64 35.71 -6.17 68.41
N GLU A 65 35.27 -5.50 69.47
CA GLU A 65 33.92 -4.94 69.57
C GLU A 65 33.69 -3.83 68.53
N GLU A 66 34.66 -2.92 68.35
CA GLU A 66 34.60 -1.89 67.30
C GLU A 66 34.61 -2.51 65.89
N LEU A 67 35.42 -3.54 65.65
CA LEU A 67 35.43 -4.29 64.38
C LEU A 67 34.09 -5.00 64.13
N GLN A 68 33.46 -5.56 65.15
CA GLN A 68 32.15 -6.19 65.03
C GLN A 68 31.07 -5.17 64.70
N LYS A 69 31.08 -4.01 65.36
CA LYS A 69 30.15 -2.91 65.07
C LYS A 69 30.31 -2.40 63.63
N THR A 70 31.54 -2.13 63.21
CA THR A 70 31.81 -1.67 61.85
C THR A 70 31.43 -2.72 60.80
N LEU A 71 31.65 -4.01 61.08
CA LEU A 71 31.19 -5.10 60.20
C LEU A 71 29.66 -5.08 60.03
N LEU A 72 28.91 -4.91 61.12
CA LEU A 72 27.45 -4.85 61.08
C LEU A 72 26.95 -3.66 60.25
N GLU A 73 27.54 -2.48 60.44
CA GLU A 73 27.23 -1.29 59.62
C GLU A 73 27.52 -1.53 58.13
N LYS A 74 28.60 -2.25 57.80
CA LYS A 74 28.93 -2.62 56.40
C LYS A 74 27.94 -3.64 55.83
N GLU A 75 27.49 -4.61 56.62
CA GLU A 75 26.48 -5.59 56.19
C GLU A 75 25.12 -4.93 55.90
N GLU A 76 24.71 -3.95 56.70
CA GLU A 76 23.49 -3.18 56.46
C GLU A 76 23.60 -2.28 55.22
N ALA A 77 24.76 -1.63 55.04
CA ALA A 77 25.06 -0.88 53.83
C ALA A 77 25.07 -1.77 52.58
N LEU A 78 25.59 -3.00 52.68
CA LEU A 78 25.60 -3.98 51.60
C LEU A 78 24.17 -4.39 51.22
N LYS A 79 23.31 -4.73 52.20
CA LYS A 79 21.89 -5.05 51.94
C LYS A 79 21.16 -3.89 51.25
N SER A 80 21.46 -2.66 51.67
CA SER A 80 20.89 -1.46 51.05
C SER A 80 21.33 -1.30 49.59
N ALA A 81 22.62 -1.54 49.31
CA ALA A 81 23.15 -1.51 47.96
C ALA A 81 22.55 -2.63 47.07
N GLU A 82 22.38 -3.84 47.60
CA GLU A 82 21.74 -4.96 46.90
C GLU A 82 20.28 -4.64 46.54
N SER A 83 19.53 -4.02 47.46
CA SER A 83 18.17 -3.54 47.19
C SER A 83 18.14 -2.51 46.07
N LEU A 84 19.05 -1.53 46.09
CA LEU A 84 19.16 -0.52 45.05
C LEU A 84 19.50 -1.13 43.68
N VAL A 85 20.37 -2.14 43.63
CA VAL A 85 20.67 -2.88 42.40
C VAL A 85 19.41 -3.60 41.89
N GLY A 86 18.59 -4.16 42.79
CA GLY A 86 17.28 -4.72 42.46
C GLY A 86 16.36 -3.70 41.79
N GLU A 87 16.20 -2.51 42.39
CA GLU A 87 15.42 -1.41 41.82
C GLU A 87 15.98 -0.91 40.49
N MET A 88 17.29 -0.86 40.35
CA MET A 88 17.95 -0.47 39.10
C MET A 88 17.66 -1.48 37.98
N ASN A 89 17.62 -2.78 38.28
CA ASN A 89 17.26 -3.81 37.30
C ASN A 89 15.79 -3.72 36.86
N THR A 90 14.87 -3.40 37.78
CA THR A 90 13.46 -3.18 37.40
C THR A 90 13.33 -1.92 36.54
N LEU A 91 14.03 -0.84 36.90
CA LEU A 91 14.08 0.38 36.11
C LEU A 91 14.61 0.11 34.69
N TYR A 92 15.70 -0.64 34.54
CA TYR A 92 16.20 -1.00 33.20
C TYR A 92 15.18 -1.76 32.38
N SER A 93 14.47 -2.71 32.99
CA SER A 93 13.41 -3.46 32.33
C SER A 93 12.28 -2.54 31.85
N THR A 94 11.89 -1.54 32.66
CA THR A 94 10.88 -0.55 32.24
C THR A 94 11.37 0.36 31.11
N VAL A 95 12.64 0.73 31.10
CA VAL A 95 13.23 1.55 30.04
C VAL A 95 13.25 0.78 28.72
N ASP A 96 13.63 -0.48 28.73
CA ASP A 96 13.65 -1.32 27.53
C ASP A 96 12.23 -1.59 27.00
N GLU A 97 11.25 -1.74 27.89
CA GLU A 97 9.84 -1.80 27.52
C GLU A 97 9.37 -0.52 26.81
N LEU A 98 9.67 0.65 27.39
CA LEU A 98 9.31 1.93 26.80
C LEU A 98 10.00 2.14 25.45
N ARG A 99 11.27 1.75 25.31
CA ARG A 99 11.98 1.78 24.01
C ARG A 99 11.28 0.94 22.95
N ARG A 100 10.82 -0.26 23.31
CA ARG A 100 10.05 -1.12 22.39
C ARG A 100 8.74 -0.46 21.97
N GLN A 101 7.99 0.10 22.93
CA GLN A 101 6.75 0.81 22.62
C GLN A 101 6.96 2.04 21.73
N VAL A 102 8.07 2.77 21.90
CA VAL A 102 8.44 3.88 21.02
C VAL A 102 8.70 3.37 19.61
N ALA A 103 9.48 2.30 19.45
CA ALA A 103 9.76 1.70 18.14
C ALA A 103 8.47 1.22 17.44
N ASP A 104 7.55 0.59 18.18
CA ASP A 104 6.26 0.14 17.64
C ASP A 104 5.40 1.32 17.16
N LYS A 105 5.31 2.39 17.97
CA LYS A 105 4.59 3.62 17.60
C LYS A 105 5.22 4.31 16.41
N GLU A 106 6.54 4.37 16.31
CA GLU A 106 7.24 4.89 15.12
C GLU A 106 6.93 4.06 13.86
N GLY A 107 6.84 2.73 14.01
CA GLY A 107 6.39 1.83 12.95
C GLY A 107 4.96 2.15 12.48
N LEU A 108 4.05 2.34 13.43
CA LEU A 108 2.66 2.73 13.13
C LEU A 108 2.59 4.09 12.41
N ILE A 109 3.34 5.09 12.88
CA ILE A 109 3.41 6.42 12.25
C ILE A 109 3.90 6.31 10.80
N LYS A 110 4.94 5.51 10.55
CA LYS A 110 5.45 5.26 9.19
C LYS A 110 4.37 4.63 8.30
N SER A 111 3.67 3.60 8.80
CA SER A 111 2.58 2.95 8.08
C SER A 111 1.45 3.93 7.72
N ILE A 112 0.99 4.72 8.70
CA ILE A 112 -0.07 5.71 8.49
C ILE A 112 0.37 6.77 7.46
N ASN A 113 1.62 7.26 7.56
CA ASN A 113 2.15 8.21 6.59
C ASN A 113 2.21 7.64 5.16
N SER A 114 2.59 6.38 5.00
CA SER A 114 2.56 5.72 3.70
C SER A 114 1.14 5.59 3.15
N GLN A 115 0.16 5.23 4.00
CA GLN A 115 -1.25 5.17 3.59
C GLN A 115 -1.79 6.55 3.20
N LEU A 116 -1.46 7.60 3.96
CA LEU A 116 -1.83 8.98 3.65
C LEU A 116 -1.24 9.44 2.31
N HIS A 117 0.01 9.10 2.04
CA HIS A 117 0.65 9.44 0.77
C HIS A 117 -0.06 8.76 -0.42
N ASN A 118 -0.37 7.47 -0.29
CA ASN A 118 -1.13 6.74 -1.31
C ASN A 118 -2.52 7.35 -1.54
N ALA A 119 -3.24 7.69 -0.46
CA ALA A 119 -4.55 8.35 -0.56
C ALA A 119 -4.46 9.70 -1.28
N LYS A 120 -3.38 10.46 -1.05
CA LYS A 120 -3.14 11.74 -1.74
C LYS A 120 -2.93 11.56 -3.24
N ILE A 121 -2.19 10.52 -3.65
CA ILE A 121 -2.00 10.16 -5.07
C ILE A 121 -3.34 9.81 -5.69
N MET A 122 -4.12 8.92 -5.06
CA MET A 122 -5.45 8.53 -5.56
C MET A 122 -6.39 9.73 -5.70
N LEU A 123 -6.34 10.67 -4.75
CA LEU A 123 -7.14 11.90 -4.82
C LEU A 123 -6.75 12.76 -6.03
N ALA A 124 -5.45 12.91 -6.30
CA ALA A 124 -4.97 13.63 -7.48
C ALA A 124 -5.42 12.96 -8.78
N ASP A 125 -5.36 11.62 -8.86
CA ASP A 125 -5.83 10.87 -10.03
C ASP A 125 -7.34 11.04 -10.26
N LYS A 126 -8.13 11.04 -9.18
CA LYS A 126 -9.58 11.29 -9.24
C LYS A 126 -9.87 12.74 -9.67
N GLN A 127 -9.11 13.71 -9.17
CA GLN A 127 -9.23 15.11 -9.59
C GLN A 127 -8.95 15.28 -11.08
N ALA A 128 -7.86 14.69 -11.58
CA ALA A 128 -7.53 14.72 -13.01
C ALA A 128 -8.61 14.05 -13.87
N SER A 129 -9.19 12.95 -13.39
CA SER A 129 -10.30 12.26 -14.07
C SER A 129 -11.56 13.13 -14.12
N LEU A 130 -11.86 13.88 -13.06
CA LEU A 130 -13.00 14.79 -13.00
C LEU A 130 -12.82 15.96 -13.98
N GLU A 131 -11.65 16.61 -13.99
CA GLU A 131 -11.34 17.69 -14.92
C GLU A 131 -11.44 17.25 -16.39
N LYS A 132 -10.99 16.02 -16.68
CA LYS A 132 -11.17 15.42 -18.02
C LYS A 132 -12.64 15.29 -18.38
N LEU A 133 -13.46 14.75 -17.48
CA LEU A 133 -14.89 14.58 -17.72
C LEU A 133 -15.61 15.93 -17.89
N GLU A 134 -15.24 16.93 -17.08
CA GLU A 134 -15.78 18.28 -17.21
C GLU A 134 -15.46 18.88 -18.59
N TRP A 135 -14.23 18.70 -19.07
CA TRP A 135 -13.83 19.14 -20.40
C TRP A 135 -14.58 18.40 -21.52
N GLU A 136 -14.77 17.08 -21.40
CA GLU A 136 -15.56 16.27 -22.33
C GLU A 136 -17.02 16.76 -22.37
N VAL A 137 -17.64 17.02 -21.21
CA VAL A 137 -19.01 17.55 -21.11
C VAL A 137 -19.11 18.92 -21.78
N LYS A 138 -18.20 19.85 -21.48
CA LYS A 138 -18.19 21.19 -22.09
C LYS A 138 -18.06 21.13 -23.62
N THR A 139 -17.22 20.23 -24.11
CA THR A 139 -17.01 20.02 -25.54
C THR A 139 -18.22 19.39 -26.21
N SER A 140 -18.88 18.44 -25.54
CA SER A 140 -20.15 17.85 -26.01
C SER A 140 -21.27 18.89 -26.04
N ASN A 141 -21.40 19.73 -25.00
CA ASN A 141 -22.42 20.78 -24.95
C ASN A 141 -22.26 21.79 -26.09
N LYS A 142 -21.02 22.18 -26.38
CA LYS A 142 -20.70 23.03 -27.54
C LYS A 142 -21.19 22.41 -28.85
N LYS A 143 -20.94 21.11 -29.06
CA LYS A 143 -21.41 20.39 -30.27
C LYS A 143 -22.93 20.35 -30.35
N VAL A 144 -23.62 20.18 -29.22
CA VAL A 144 -25.09 20.22 -29.17
C VAL A 144 -25.61 21.60 -29.54
N GLU A 145 -25.01 22.67 -29.02
CA GLU A 145 -25.36 24.06 -29.38
C GLU A 145 -25.15 24.31 -30.89
N ASP A 146 -24.02 23.85 -31.45
CA ASP A 146 -23.72 24.00 -32.87
C ASP A 146 -24.76 23.25 -33.74
N LEU A 147 -25.07 21.98 -33.40
CA LEU A 147 -26.10 21.20 -34.09
C LEU A 147 -27.50 21.80 -33.98
N GLN A 148 -27.85 22.38 -32.82
CA GLN A 148 -29.13 23.07 -32.64
C GLN A 148 -29.22 24.31 -33.56
N GLY A 149 -28.10 25.02 -33.74
CA GLY A 149 -27.99 26.10 -34.71
C GLY A 149 -28.22 25.63 -36.15
N ASP A 150 -27.59 24.51 -36.53
CA ASP A 150 -27.74 23.91 -37.85
C ASP A 150 -29.19 23.50 -38.14
N VAL A 151 -29.87 22.86 -37.18
CA VAL A 151 -31.31 22.51 -37.29
C VAL A 151 -32.17 23.75 -37.48
N SER A 152 -31.92 24.81 -36.70
CA SER A 152 -32.66 26.07 -36.83
C SER A 152 -32.48 26.71 -38.20
N ASN A 153 -31.27 26.62 -38.78
CA ASN A 153 -30.99 27.09 -40.14
C ASN A 153 -31.73 26.25 -41.20
N MET A 154 -31.72 24.92 -41.06
CA MET A 154 -32.45 24.03 -41.96
C MET A 154 -33.97 24.27 -41.90
N GLU A 155 -34.54 24.52 -40.72
CA GLU A 155 -35.96 24.88 -40.58
C GLU A 155 -36.30 26.15 -41.36
N PHE A 156 -35.43 27.16 -41.34
CA PHE A 156 -35.60 28.39 -42.12
C PHE A 156 -35.51 28.14 -43.64
N GLU A 157 -34.55 27.31 -44.08
CA GLU A 157 -34.40 26.93 -45.49
C GLU A 157 -35.61 26.13 -45.99
N ILE A 158 -36.10 25.16 -45.21
CA ILE A 158 -37.30 24.38 -45.51
C ILE A 158 -38.53 25.29 -45.57
N GLY A 159 -38.69 26.20 -44.62
CA GLY A 159 -39.79 27.18 -44.63
C GLY A 159 -39.77 28.07 -45.87
N SER A 160 -38.58 28.51 -46.29
CA SER A 160 -38.40 29.28 -47.53
C SER A 160 -38.77 28.46 -48.77
N LEU A 161 -38.36 27.19 -48.81
CA LEU A 161 -38.69 26.27 -49.91
C LEU A 161 -40.20 25.97 -49.97
N MET A 162 -40.84 25.74 -48.82
CA MET A 162 -42.27 25.48 -48.74
C MET A 162 -43.09 26.69 -49.23
N ALA A 163 -42.68 27.92 -48.87
CA ALA A 163 -43.30 29.14 -49.38
C ALA A 163 -43.16 29.30 -50.91
N LEU A 164 -42.01 28.87 -51.49
CA LEU A 164 -41.83 28.84 -52.93
C LEU A 164 -42.78 27.83 -53.60
N PHE A 165 -42.92 26.63 -53.05
CA PHE A 165 -43.85 25.62 -53.56
C PHE A 165 -45.31 26.10 -53.51
N GLU A 166 -45.73 26.73 -52.42
CA GLU A 166 -47.09 27.26 -52.28
C GLU A 166 -47.39 28.33 -53.34
N LYS A 167 -46.43 29.25 -53.56
CA LYS A 167 -46.54 30.27 -54.60
C LYS A 167 -46.59 29.70 -56.02
N ILE A 168 -45.82 28.64 -56.30
CA ILE A 168 -45.88 27.94 -57.59
C ILE A 168 -47.23 27.23 -57.74
N SER A 169 -47.73 26.58 -56.69
CA SER A 169 -49.01 25.90 -56.69
C SER A 169 -50.18 26.85 -56.94
N GLU A 170 -50.19 28.04 -56.33
CA GLU A 170 -51.18 29.10 -56.62
C GLU A 170 -51.14 29.53 -58.08
N ASN A 171 -49.93 29.75 -58.63
CA ASN A 171 -49.79 30.16 -60.04
C ASN A 171 -50.29 29.09 -61.01
N VAL A 172 -50.05 27.81 -60.74
CA VAL A 172 -50.49 26.69 -61.60
C VAL A 172 -52.01 26.44 -61.45
N SER A 173 -52.57 26.59 -60.24
CA SER A 173 -54.01 26.46 -60.03
C SER A 173 -54.81 27.64 -60.61
N GLY A 174 -54.19 28.80 -60.80
CA GLY A 174 -54.79 29.95 -61.51
C GLY A 174 -54.87 29.78 -63.03
N GLU A 175 -54.07 28.88 -63.61
CA GLU A 175 -53.99 28.66 -65.07
C GLU A 175 -54.75 27.41 -65.54
N LEU A 176 -55.06 26.48 -64.63
CA LEU A 176 -55.85 25.27 -64.90
C LEU A 176 -57.31 25.42 -64.45
N GLN A 177 -58.06 26.25 -65.17
CA GLN A 177 -59.51 26.14 -65.24
C GLN A 177 -59.92 25.28 -66.44
N ASP A 178 -59.37 24.06 -66.57
CA ASP A 178 -60.02 22.98 -67.33
C ASP A 178 -59.41 21.61 -67.01
N GLY A 179 -60.28 20.65 -66.71
CA GLY A 179 -60.11 19.23 -67.01
C GLY A 179 -58.93 18.44 -66.41
N SER A 180 -59.29 17.53 -65.50
CA SER A 180 -58.65 16.22 -65.27
C SER A 180 -57.53 16.14 -64.22
N LEU A 181 -57.94 15.89 -62.98
CA LEU A 181 -57.08 15.30 -61.94
C LEU A 181 -56.77 13.84 -62.27
N PRO A 182 -55.52 13.35 -62.11
CA PRO A 182 -55.23 11.92 -62.17
C PRO A 182 -55.81 11.22 -60.93
N SER A 183 -56.43 10.08 -61.18
CA SER A 183 -57.12 9.22 -60.22
C SER A 183 -56.20 8.71 -59.12
N SER A 184 -56.74 8.59 -57.91
CA SER A 184 -56.14 8.01 -56.69
C SER A 184 -55.55 6.61 -56.83
N PHE A 185 -55.76 5.94 -57.96
CA PHE A 185 -55.22 4.61 -58.28
C PHE A 185 -53.69 4.59 -58.51
N GLU A 186 -53.06 5.70 -58.87
CA GLU A 186 -51.62 5.74 -59.16
C GLU A 186 -50.76 5.81 -57.87
N LEU A 187 -51.37 6.21 -56.73
CA LEU A 187 -50.71 6.30 -55.44
C LEU A 187 -50.53 4.91 -54.76
N GLU A 188 -51.45 3.97 -55.03
CA GLU A 188 -51.45 2.63 -54.43
C GLU A 188 -50.36 1.72 -55.05
N ALA A 189 -50.00 1.98 -56.32
CA ALA A 189 -48.88 1.31 -56.99
C ALA A 189 -47.50 1.69 -56.40
N LEU A 190 -47.36 2.90 -55.85
CA LEU A 190 -46.13 3.37 -55.17
C LEU A 190 -46.01 2.87 -53.72
N GLN A 191 -47.12 2.49 -53.08
CA GLN A 191 -47.07 1.86 -51.76
C GLN A 191 -46.58 0.41 -51.83
N SER A 192 -46.79 -0.27 -52.97
CA SER A 192 -46.31 -1.65 -53.18
C SER A 192 -44.78 -1.74 -53.38
N THR A 193 -44.12 -0.66 -53.81
CA THR A 193 -42.65 -0.59 -53.83
C THR A 193 -42.05 -0.33 -52.45
N SER A 194 -42.83 0.18 -51.48
CA SER A 194 -42.35 0.45 -50.12
C SER A 194 -42.15 -0.81 -49.26
N GLU A 195 -42.85 -1.92 -49.53
CA GLU A 195 -42.67 -3.16 -48.77
C GLU A 195 -41.33 -3.84 -49.07
N ILE A 196 -40.83 -3.73 -50.32
CA ILE A 196 -39.51 -4.27 -50.70
C ILE A 196 -38.38 -3.52 -49.97
N ASP A 197 -38.49 -2.20 -49.91
CA ASP A 197 -37.51 -1.33 -49.23
C ASP A 197 -37.53 -1.56 -47.71
N LYS A 198 -38.72 -1.85 -47.15
CA LYS A 198 -38.85 -2.17 -45.72
C LYS A 198 -38.15 -3.47 -45.33
N ILE A 199 -38.23 -4.51 -46.17
CA ILE A 199 -37.54 -5.78 -45.94
C ILE A 199 -36.01 -5.60 -46.02
N GLU A 200 -35.52 -4.74 -46.91
CA GLU A 200 -34.09 -4.45 -47.04
C GLU A 200 -33.57 -3.65 -45.84
N VAL A 201 -34.34 -2.68 -45.34
CA VAL A 201 -34.03 -1.92 -44.11
C VAL A 201 -33.98 -2.83 -42.88
N GLU A 202 -34.96 -3.71 -42.67
CA GLU A 202 -34.97 -4.66 -41.54
C GLU A 202 -33.74 -5.60 -41.58
N LYS A 203 -33.31 -6.00 -42.79
CA LYS A 203 -32.12 -6.85 -42.97
C LYS A 203 -30.82 -6.11 -42.65
N ILE A 204 -30.70 -4.84 -43.04
CA ILE A 204 -29.56 -3.98 -42.70
C ILE A 204 -29.49 -3.78 -41.17
N GLU A 205 -30.63 -3.53 -40.53
CA GLU A 205 -30.70 -3.33 -39.08
C GLU A 205 -30.31 -4.60 -38.31
N GLN A 206 -30.76 -5.77 -38.76
CA GLN A 206 -30.39 -7.05 -38.17
C GLN A 206 -28.87 -7.35 -38.25
N GLU A 207 -28.24 -7.08 -39.40
CA GLU A 207 -26.79 -7.27 -39.55
C GLU A 207 -26.00 -6.20 -38.77
N ALA A 208 -26.55 -4.99 -38.60
CA ALA A 208 -25.96 -3.95 -37.77
C ALA A 208 -25.94 -4.34 -36.28
N VAL A 209 -27.03 -4.94 -35.78
CA VAL A 209 -27.10 -5.50 -34.42
C VAL A 209 -26.08 -6.63 -34.26
N THR A 210 -26.01 -7.54 -35.22
CA THR A 210 -25.06 -8.67 -35.19
C THR A 210 -23.61 -8.21 -35.15
N TYR A 211 -23.25 -7.18 -35.92
CA TYR A 211 -21.93 -6.55 -35.85
C TYR A 211 -21.67 -5.88 -34.51
N ALA A 212 -22.65 -5.16 -33.95
CA ALA A 212 -22.49 -4.50 -32.65
C ALA A 212 -22.25 -5.50 -31.50
N GLU A 213 -22.95 -6.63 -31.50
CA GLU A 213 -22.75 -7.72 -30.54
C GLU A 213 -21.38 -8.38 -30.69
N ALA A 214 -20.96 -8.70 -31.92
CA ALA A 214 -19.64 -9.25 -32.19
C ALA A 214 -18.51 -8.30 -31.76
N LEU A 215 -18.72 -6.99 -31.95
CA LEU A 215 -17.75 -5.96 -31.58
C LEU A 215 -17.71 -5.72 -30.06
N ALA A 216 -18.84 -5.89 -29.36
CA ALA A 216 -18.89 -5.90 -27.90
C ALA A 216 -18.15 -7.12 -27.33
N ALA A 217 -18.39 -8.32 -27.89
CA ALA A 217 -17.69 -9.53 -27.50
C ALA A 217 -16.16 -9.37 -27.68
N ALA A 218 -15.71 -8.94 -28.87
CA ALA A 218 -14.29 -8.74 -29.15
C ALA A 218 -13.62 -7.67 -28.26
N ARG A 219 -14.39 -6.71 -27.72
CA ARG A 219 -13.90 -5.73 -26.73
C ARG A 219 -13.77 -6.34 -25.33
N GLU A 220 -14.64 -7.27 -24.98
CA GLU A 220 -14.59 -7.98 -23.69
C GLU A 220 -13.49 -9.05 -23.69
N ASN A 221 -13.24 -9.72 -24.82
CA ASN A 221 -12.20 -10.73 -24.95
C ASN A 221 -11.49 -10.64 -26.33
N PRO A 222 -10.39 -9.88 -26.46
CA PRO A 222 -9.71 -9.66 -27.73
C PRO A 222 -8.87 -10.87 -28.16
N ASN A 223 -9.53 -11.98 -28.50
CA ASN A 223 -8.93 -13.14 -29.11
C ASN A 223 -9.09 -13.10 -30.65
N GLU A 224 -8.24 -13.84 -31.36
CA GLU A 224 -8.21 -13.85 -32.83
C GLU A 224 -9.54 -14.32 -33.44
N GLU A 225 -10.24 -15.23 -32.75
CA GLU A 225 -11.53 -15.77 -33.17
C GLU A 225 -12.67 -14.73 -33.13
N GLN A 226 -12.79 -13.95 -32.04
CA GLN A 226 -13.81 -12.90 -31.92
C GLN A 226 -13.52 -11.70 -32.81
N LEU A 227 -12.24 -11.37 -33.03
CA LEU A 227 -11.86 -10.38 -34.03
C LEU A 227 -12.26 -10.81 -35.45
N ASN A 228 -12.10 -12.10 -35.77
CA ASN A 228 -12.51 -12.63 -37.07
C ASN A 228 -14.05 -12.64 -37.24
N ILE A 229 -14.81 -12.99 -36.20
CA ILE A 229 -16.29 -12.91 -36.21
C ILE A 229 -16.77 -11.46 -36.40
N ALA A 230 -16.15 -10.50 -35.71
CA ALA A 230 -16.48 -9.08 -35.88
C ALA A 230 -16.13 -8.56 -37.28
N ALA A 231 -15.01 -9.03 -37.86
CA ALA A 231 -14.63 -8.70 -39.23
C ALA A 231 -15.59 -9.29 -40.28
N GLU A 232 -16.06 -10.52 -40.07
CA GLU A 232 -17.03 -11.17 -40.96
C GLU A 232 -18.41 -10.49 -40.89
N ALA A 233 -18.89 -10.18 -39.68
CA ALA A 233 -20.14 -9.43 -39.49
C ALA A 233 -20.06 -8.03 -40.13
N ARG A 234 -18.91 -7.38 -40.05
CA ARG A 234 -18.65 -6.10 -40.75
C ARG A 234 -18.76 -6.24 -42.26
N LEU A 235 -18.20 -7.30 -42.84
CA LEU A 235 -18.26 -7.55 -44.29
C LEU A 235 -19.71 -7.78 -44.74
N ARG A 236 -20.49 -8.55 -43.99
CA ARG A 236 -21.92 -8.80 -44.28
C ARG A 236 -22.73 -7.52 -44.28
N LEU A 237 -22.53 -6.65 -43.28
CA LEU A 237 -23.18 -5.35 -43.21
C LEU A 237 -22.74 -4.44 -44.37
N GLN A 238 -21.45 -4.44 -44.73
CA GLN A 238 -20.91 -3.62 -45.80
C GLN A 238 -21.49 -3.98 -47.17
N VAL A 239 -21.82 -5.24 -47.41
CA VAL A 239 -22.48 -5.71 -48.66
C VAL A 239 -23.93 -5.22 -48.77
N LEU A 240 -24.60 -4.92 -47.66
CA LEU A 240 -25.99 -4.46 -47.66
C LEU A 240 -26.12 -2.92 -47.68
N VAL A 241 -25.04 -2.19 -47.40
CA VAL A 241 -25.03 -0.73 -47.26
C VAL A 241 -24.36 -0.03 -48.47
N LEU A 242 -23.68 -0.78 -49.34
CA LEU A 242 -23.04 -0.31 -50.58
C LEU A 242 -23.88 -0.66 -51.81
#